data_AF-A0A7J6Q4I6-F1
#
_entry.id   AF-A0A7J6Q4I6-F1
#
_cell.length_a   1.000
_cell.length_b   1.000
_cell.length_c   1.000
_cell.angle_alpha   90.00
_cell.angle_beta   90.00
_cell.angle_gamma   90.00
#
_symmetry.space_group_name_H-M   'P 1'
#
loop_
_entity.id
_entity.type
_entity.pdbx_description
1 polymer ?
#
loop_
_entity_poly.entity_id
_entity_poly.type
_entity_poly.pdbx_seq_one_letter_code
_entity_poly.pdbx_strand_id
1 'polypeptide(L)'
;LNQFFTGAKLKAIKQAQTDFIIKTLGGPSDYSGRSLEEIHAVLAITDYHIDCFLQLVARALRDCGHDQETVDEVIVKLGNLRASILKSYYAKMGYTAK
;
A
#
# COMPACT_ATOMS: atom_id res chain seq x y z
N LEU A 1 -7.75 4.93 -8.58
CA LEU A 1 -7.66 3.71 -7.74
C LEU A 1 -8.87 2.78 -7.83
N ASN A 2 -10.09 3.31 -7.96
CA ASN A 2 -11.34 2.52 -7.93
C ASN A 2 -11.34 1.23 -8.76
N GLN A 3 -10.73 1.21 -9.95
CA GLN A 3 -10.63 0.01 -10.79
C GLN A 3 -10.01 -1.22 -10.09
N PHE A 4 -9.11 -1.01 -9.12
CA PHE A 4 -8.44 -2.09 -8.37
C PHE A 4 -9.28 -2.61 -7.19
N PHE A 5 -10.36 -1.90 -6.82
CA PHE A 5 -11.12 -2.12 -5.60
C PHE A 5 -12.61 -2.31 -5.90
N THR A 6 -12.95 -3.30 -6.73
CA THR A 6 -14.33 -3.55 -7.17
C THR A 6 -14.83 -4.95 -6.84
N GLY A 7 -16.16 -5.11 -6.80
CA GLY A 7 -16.84 -6.40 -6.73
C GLY A 7 -16.75 -7.12 -5.37
N ALA A 8 -17.10 -8.40 -5.39
CA ALA A 8 -17.25 -9.24 -4.20
C ALA A 8 -15.96 -9.39 -3.36
N LYS A 9 -14.79 -9.11 -3.95
CA LYS A 9 -13.48 -9.23 -3.28
C LYS A 9 -13.16 -8.06 -2.36
N LEU A 10 -13.88 -6.94 -2.43
CA LEU A 10 -13.52 -5.72 -1.68
C LEU A 10 -13.41 -5.96 -0.17
N LYS A 11 -14.31 -6.76 0.41
CA LYS A 11 -14.26 -7.10 1.84
C LYS A 11 -12.99 -7.86 2.21
N ALA A 12 -12.61 -8.85 1.40
CA ALA A 12 -11.39 -9.62 1.60
C ALA A 12 -10.12 -8.77 1.40
N ILE A 13 -10.13 -7.87 0.41
CA ILE A 13 -9.02 -6.92 0.18
C ILE A 13 -8.83 -6.00 1.40
N LYS A 14 -9.93 -5.44 1.93
CA LYS A 14 -9.87 -4.60 3.13
C LYS A 14 -9.27 -5.34 4.31
N GLN A 15 -9.74 -6.57 4.59
CA GLN A 15 -9.20 -7.39 5.68
C GLN A 15 -7.71 -7.65 5.50
N ALA A 16 -7.31 -8.15 4.32
CA ALA A 16 -5.91 -8.45 4.03
C ALA A 16 -5.01 -7.22 4.13
N GLN A 17 -5.46 -6.05 3.66
CA GLN A 17 -4.72 -4.79 3.80
C GLN A 17 -4.61 -4.36 5.26
N THR A 18 -5.69 -4.45 6.05
CA THR A 18 -5.66 -4.13 7.48
C THR A 18 -4.65 -5.01 8.20
N ASP A 19 -4.72 -6.33 8.01
CA ASP A 19 -3.81 -7.28 8.66
C ASP A 19 -2.36 -7.02 8.25
N PHE A 20 -2.12 -6.77 6.97
CA PHE A 20 -0.78 -6.46 6.46
C PHE A 20 -0.24 -5.16 7.08
N ILE A 21 -1.03 -4.08 7.09
CA ILE A 21 -0.62 -2.77 7.63
C ILE A 21 -0.35 -2.88 9.13
N ILE A 22 -1.20 -3.57 9.90
CA ILE A 22 -0.96 -3.80 11.34
C ILE A 22 0.40 -4.46 11.54
N LYS A 23 0.70 -5.52 10.79
CA LYS A 23 1.99 -6.22 10.84
C LYS A 23 3.15 -5.31 10.45
N THR A 24 3.02 -4.57 9.35
CA THR A 24 4.07 -3.64 8.86
C THR A 24 4.39 -2.55 9.87
N LEU A 25 3.39 -2.07 10.61
CA LEU A 25 3.57 -1.04 11.63
C LEU A 25 4.05 -1.61 13.00
N GLY A 26 4.25 -2.92 13.11
CA GLY A 26 4.74 -3.59 14.32
C GLY A 26 3.64 -4.01 15.30
N GLY A 27 2.37 -3.98 14.88
CA GLY A 27 1.24 -4.46 15.66
C GLY A 27 1.05 -5.98 15.61
N PRO A 28 0.19 -6.53 16.48
CA PRO A 28 -0.06 -7.96 16.57
C PRO A 28 -0.94 -8.43 15.41
N SER A 29 -0.31 -8.82 14.30
CA SER A 29 -1.00 -9.39 13.16
C SER A 29 -0.16 -10.46 12.47
N ASP A 30 -0.79 -11.62 12.27
CA ASP A 30 -0.23 -12.75 11.53
C ASP A 30 -0.70 -12.72 10.08
N TYR A 31 -0.37 -11.64 9.35
CA TYR A 31 -0.55 -11.64 7.90
C TYR A 31 0.24 -12.81 7.30
N SER A 32 -0.51 -13.80 6.81
CA SER A 32 -0.06 -15.06 6.22
C SER A 32 -0.47 -15.19 4.74
N GLY A 33 -0.95 -14.09 4.15
CA GLY A 33 -1.29 -14.03 2.74
C GLY A 33 -0.06 -14.07 1.83
N ARG A 34 -0.33 -14.11 0.52
CA ARG A 34 0.69 -14.01 -0.54
C ARG A 34 1.55 -12.76 -0.40
N SER A 35 2.74 -12.79 -0.98
CA SER A 35 3.65 -11.64 -0.96
C SER A 35 3.06 -10.45 -1.74
N LEU A 36 3.56 -9.24 -1.47
CA LEU A 36 3.14 -8.06 -2.24
C LEU A 36 3.47 -8.23 -3.72
N GLU A 37 4.63 -8.79 -4.04
CA GLU A 37 5.08 -9.06 -5.40
C GLU A 37 4.11 -10.00 -6.12
N GLU A 38 3.74 -11.12 -5.49
CA GLU A 38 2.82 -12.10 -6.06
C GLU A 38 1.41 -11.54 -6.30
N ILE A 39 0.90 -10.73 -5.36
CA ILE A 39 -0.43 -10.14 -5.45
C ILE A 39 -0.49 -9.09 -6.55
N HIS A 40 0.54 -8.23 -6.64
CA HIS A 40 0.54 -7.08 -7.55
C HIS A 40 1.15 -7.39 -8.92
N ALA A 41 1.80 -8.55 -9.12
CA ALA A 41 2.41 -8.96 -10.40
C ALA A 41 1.44 -9.00 -11.59
N VAL A 42 0.13 -9.15 -11.35
CA VAL A 42 -0.88 -9.18 -12.42
C VAL A 42 -1.61 -7.85 -12.60
N LEU A 43 -1.26 -6.82 -11.82
CA LEU A 43 -1.95 -5.53 -11.83
C LEU A 43 -1.12 -4.48 -12.58
N ALA A 44 -1.80 -3.60 -13.32
CA ALA A 44 -1.20 -2.46 -14.00
C ALA A 44 -1.02 -1.27 -13.04
N ILE A 45 -0.29 -1.48 -11.94
CA ILE A 45 0.02 -0.45 -10.94
C ILE A 45 1.24 0.34 -11.39
N THR A 46 1.17 1.65 -11.17
CA THR A 46 2.22 2.62 -11.50
C THR A 46 2.49 3.46 -10.26
N ASP A 47 3.57 4.23 -10.28
CA ASP A 47 3.90 5.17 -9.20
C ASP A 47 2.76 6.13 -8.86
N TYR A 48 2.09 6.65 -9.89
CA TYR A 48 0.92 7.51 -9.70
C TYR A 48 -0.16 6.85 -8.83
N HIS A 49 -0.42 5.55 -9.02
CA HIS A 49 -1.39 4.83 -8.21
C HIS A 49 -0.92 4.67 -6.76
N ILE A 50 0.37 4.41 -6.53
CA ILE A 50 0.94 4.30 -5.19
C ILE A 50 0.89 5.67 -4.50
N ASP A 51 1.22 6.76 -5.19
CA ASP A 51 1.16 8.12 -4.65
C ASP A 51 -0.27 8.48 -4.25
N CYS A 52 -1.26 8.21 -5.10
CA CYS A 52 -2.66 8.38 -4.76
C CYS A 52 -3.06 7.57 -3.52
N PHE A 53 -2.56 6.33 -3.39
CA PHE A 53 -2.88 5.49 -2.24
C PHE A 53 -2.27 6.06 -0.95
N LEU A 54 -1.00 6.47 -0.97
CA LEU A 54 -0.33 7.10 0.18
C LEU A 54 -1.01 8.42 0.57
N GLN A 55 -1.45 9.24 -0.39
CA GLN A 55 -2.23 10.45 -0.09
C GLN A 55 -3.56 10.14 0.60
N LEU A 56 -4.26 9.08 0.18
CA LEU A 56 -5.50 8.64 0.83
C LEU A 56 -5.24 8.10 2.25
N VAL A 57 -4.14 7.37 2.46
CA VAL A 57 -3.73 6.92 3.80
C VAL A 57 -3.45 8.12 4.70
N ALA A 58 -2.66 9.09 4.22
CA ALA A 58 -2.32 10.29 4.99
C ALA A 58 -3.58 11.08 5.38
N ARG A 59 -4.53 11.20 4.45
CA ARG A 59 -5.81 11.85 4.72
C ARG A 59 -6.63 11.06 5.74
N ALA A 60 -6.75 9.74 5.58
CA ALA A 60 -7.53 8.92 6.50
C ALA A 60 -6.97 8.98 7.94
N LEU A 61 -5.65 8.97 8.11
CA LEU A 61 -5.02 9.10 9.43
C LEU A 61 -5.31 10.46 10.07
N ARG A 62 -5.21 11.55 9.30
CA ARG A 62 -5.59 12.90 9.78
C ARG A 62 -7.07 12.99 10.14
N ASP A 63 -7.95 12.41 9.32
CA ASP A 63 -9.39 12.38 9.58
C ASP A 63 -9.71 11.56 10.85
N CYS A 64 -8.86 10.59 11.22
CA CYS A 64 -8.91 9.86 12.49
C CYS A 64 -8.27 10.62 13.68
N GLY A 65 -7.73 11.83 13.47
CA GLY A 65 -7.17 12.67 14.53
C GLY A 65 -5.71 12.39 14.90
N HIS A 66 -4.97 11.64 14.08
CA HIS A 66 -3.53 11.46 14.29
C HIS A 66 -2.73 12.73 13.96
N ASP A 67 -1.64 12.96 14.69
CA ASP A 67 -0.71 14.07 14.44
C ASP A 67 0.14 13.88 13.17
N GLN A 68 0.79 14.95 12.74
CA GLN A 68 1.59 14.97 11.51
C GLN A 68 2.80 14.03 11.58
N GLU A 69 3.42 13.88 12.74
CA GLU A 69 4.59 13.01 12.93
C GLU A 69 4.20 11.54 12.72
N THR A 70 3.09 11.11 13.31
CA THR A 70 2.52 9.77 13.13
C THR A 70 2.14 9.53 11.67
N VAL A 71 1.52 10.52 11.02
CA VAL A 71 1.15 10.43 9.60
C VAL A 71 2.40 10.23 8.75
N ASP A 72 3.45 11.03 8.95
CA ASP A 72 4.68 10.95 8.17
C ASP A 72 5.41 9.63 8.38
N GLU A 73 5.49 9.13 9.61
CA GLU A 73 6.09 7.82 9.91
C GLU A 73 5.39 6.69 9.14
N VAL A 74 4.04 6.67 9.16
CA VAL A 74 3.26 5.66 8.44
C VAL A 74 3.46 5.77 6.93
N ILE A 75 3.47 6.98 6.38
CA ILE A 75 3.68 7.20 4.93
C ILE A 75 5.08 6.75 4.49
N VAL A 76 6.11 7.02 5.29
CA VAL A 76 7.47 6.55 5.00
C VAL A 76 7.52 5.02 5.03
N LYS A 77 6.98 4.37 6.07
CA LYS A 77 6.96 2.91 6.18
C LYS A 77 6.25 2.24 5.02
N LEU A 78 5.07 2.73 4.64
CA LEU A 78 4.32 2.19 3.50
C LEU A 78 4.98 2.53 2.15
N GLY A 79 5.60 3.71 2.04
CA GLY A 79 6.34 4.13 0.85
C GLY A 79 7.51 3.21 0.52
N ASN A 80 8.21 2.67 1.53
CA ASN A 80 9.31 1.72 1.36
C ASN A 80 8.88 0.40 0.70
N LEU A 81 7.59 0.08 0.69
CA LEU A 81 7.06 -1.14 0.04
C LEU A 81 6.84 -0.96 -1.47
N ARG A 82 7.09 0.24 -2.01
CA ARG A 82 6.86 0.58 -3.42
C ARG A 82 7.51 -0.41 -4.38
N ALA A 83 8.76 -0.77 -4.14
CA ALA A 83 9.52 -1.67 -5.01
C ALA A 83 8.90 -3.08 -5.08
N SER A 84 8.26 -3.53 -4.01
CA SER A 84 7.56 -4.83 -3.95
C SER A 84 6.19 -4.82 -4.65
N ILE A 85 5.63 -3.64 -4.93
CA ILE A 85 4.31 -3.48 -5.58
C ILE A 85 4.48 -3.20 -7.07
N LEU A 86 5.46 -2.39 -7.44
CA LEU A 86 5.73 -2.06 -8.84
C LEU A 86 6.33 -3.24 -9.58
N LYS A 87 5.92 -3.44 -10.82
CA LYS A 87 6.61 -4.38 -11.71
C LYS A 87 8.05 -3.94 -11.95
N SER A 88 8.96 -4.92 -11.99
CA SER A 88 10.34 -4.75 -12.50
C SER A 88 10.40 -4.20 -13.93
N TYR A 89 9.32 -4.32 -14.72
CA TYR A 89 9.18 -3.67 -16.02
C TYR A 89 9.25 -2.13 -15.92
N TYR A 90 8.63 -1.52 -14.89
CA TYR A 90 8.66 -0.07 -14.70
C TYR A 90 9.97 0.43 -14.08
N ALA A 91 10.66 -0.42 -13.30
CA ALA A 91 12.03 -0.14 -12.85
C ALA A 91 12.99 0.07 -14.03
N LYS A 92 12.78 -0.63 -15.16
CA LYS A 92 13.53 -0.42 -16.42
C LYS A 92 13.13 0.85 -17.18
N MET A 93 11.95 1.43 -16.93
CA MET A 93 11.50 2.68 -17.55
C MET A 93 11.95 3.93 -16.78
N GLY A 94 12.88 3.80 -15.84
CA GLY A 94 13.47 4.93 -15.12
C GLY A 94 12.73 5.35 -13.85
N TYR A 95 11.75 4.57 -13.39
CA TYR A 95 11.19 4.74 -12.04
C TYR A 95 12.13 4.10 -11.02
N THR A 96 13.13 4.87 -10.59
CA THR A 96 13.90 4.57 -9.39
C THR A 96 13.14 5.11 -8.19
N ALA A 97 12.83 4.25 -7.22
CA ALA A 97 12.50 4.71 -5.88
C ALA A 97 13.61 5.66 -5.45
N LYS A 98 13.26 6.94 -5.23
CA LYS A 98 14.18 7.92 -4.63
C LYS A 98 14.38 7.60 -3.16
#